data_AF-A0A522QAU2-F1
#
_entry.id   AF-A0A522QAU2-F1
#
_cell.length_a   1.000
_cell.length_b   1.000
_cell.length_c   1.000
_cell.angle_alpha   90.00
_cell.angle_beta   90.00
_cell.angle_gamma   90.00
#
_symmetry.space_group_name_H-M   'P 1'
#
loop_
_entity.id
_entity.type
_entity.pdbx_description
1 polymer ?
#
loop_
_entity_poly.entity_id
_entity_poly.type
_entity_poly.pdbx_seq_one_letter_code
_entity_poly.pdbx_strand_id
1 'polypeptide(L)'
;MTATAGSDIVTGAINRGPAARIVARTSAGALRLFLLVVALIWLVPTFGLLVESLRDPATFTTGGWWQVFTHPAQLTFENYSQILKDGAITSSFLNTVYITVPATLLVVLIGSAAGFAFAWIEFPGRDWYFLVVVGLLVIPIQIALIPVVKLYSILGISGSLVSVILFHVAFGLPFAIFLLRNYFAGIPRDLMEAARMDGASEGRIFFRIVLPLGLPAIASLGIFQFLWVWNDLLVALVFASPSNQPLTVTLANQTRQFGSSIDILAPGAFLSLIVPLIVFLAFQRFFVQGVMAGSVK
;
A
#
# COMPACT_ATOMS: atom_id res chain seq x y z
N MET A 1 18.12 66.91 -2.69
CA MET A 1 16.90 66.38 -3.34
C MET A 1 17.17 64.90 -3.64
N THR A 2 16.92 64.01 -2.67
CA THR A 2 15.70 63.16 -2.53
C THR A 2 15.61 62.13 -3.68
N ALA A 3 15.54 60.81 -3.49
CA ALA A 3 14.96 60.06 -2.38
C ALA A 3 15.55 58.62 -2.27
N THR A 4 15.56 58.12 -1.03
CA THR A 4 15.83 56.76 -0.59
C THR A 4 14.54 55.94 -0.45
N ALA A 5 14.62 54.64 -0.78
CA ALA A 5 14.02 53.47 -0.12
C ALA A 5 12.50 53.40 0.19
N GLY A 6 11.93 52.21 -0.06
CA GLY A 6 10.74 51.71 0.64
C GLY A 6 9.69 51.05 -0.24
N SER A 7 9.89 49.79 -0.66
CA SER A 7 8.80 48.94 -1.15
C SER A 7 8.24 48.14 0.03
N ASP A 8 7.37 48.79 0.82
CA ASP A 8 6.57 48.13 1.84
C ASP A 8 5.53 47.24 1.15
N ILE A 9 5.75 45.93 1.20
CA ILE A 9 4.72 44.94 0.88
C ILE A 9 3.69 45.02 2.01
N VAL A 10 2.58 45.69 1.73
CA VAL A 10 1.41 45.75 2.62
C VAL A 10 0.86 44.33 2.79
N THR A 11 1.31 43.63 3.83
CA THR A 11 0.61 42.45 4.36
C THR A 11 -0.63 42.93 5.10
N GLY A 12 -1.69 43.19 4.33
CA GLY A 12 -3.02 43.45 4.88
C GLY A 12 -3.55 42.19 5.57
N ALA A 13 -3.29 42.03 6.86
CA ALA A 13 -3.97 41.05 7.68
C ALA A 13 -5.47 41.41 7.67
N ILE A 14 -6.28 40.63 6.94
CA ILE A 14 -7.73 40.80 6.88
C ILE A 14 -8.24 40.72 8.33
N ASN A 15 -8.65 41.86 8.87
CA ASN A 15 -9.10 41.98 10.25
C ASN A 15 -10.49 41.33 10.36
N ARG A 16 -10.53 40.00 10.46
CA ARG A 16 -11.75 39.22 10.61
C ARG A 16 -12.38 39.57 11.95
N GLY A 17 -13.51 40.28 11.92
CA GLY A 17 -14.27 40.66 13.10
C GLY A 17 -14.61 39.47 14.02
N PRO A 18 -14.96 39.72 15.30
CA PRO A 18 -15.23 38.65 16.27
C PRO A 18 -16.31 37.67 15.80
N ALA A 19 -17.33 38.15 15.08
CA ALA A 19 -18.35 37.32 14.45
C ALA A 19 -17.78 36.37 13.37
N ALA A 20 -16.83 36.83 12.54
CA ALA A 20 -16.17 35.99 11.53
C ALA A 20 -15.24 34.94 12.19
N ARG A 21 -14.66 35.24 13.35
CA ARG A 21 -13.89 34.26 14.15
C ARG A 21 -14.78 33.23 14.82
N ILE A 22 -15.98 33.62 15.27
CA ILE A 22 -16.98 32.71 15.83
C ILE A 22 -17.57 31.81 14.73
N VAL A 23 -17.95 32.37 13.58
CA VAL A 23 -18.44 31.61 12.41
C VAL A 23 -17.38 30.66 11.85
N ALA A 24 -16.10 31.06 11.83
CA ALA A 24 -15.01 30.18 11.44
C ALA A 24 -14.72 29.07 12.48
N ARG A 25 -14.95 29.33 13.78
CA ARG A 25 -14.83 28.32 14.84
C ARG A 25 -16.01 27.35 14.87
N THR A 26 -17.23 27.83 14.66
CA THR A 26 -18.45 26.99 14.62
C THR A 26 -18.51 26.16 13.35
N SER A 27 -18.10 26.69 12.18
CA SER A 27 -17.99 25.91 10.95
C SER A 27 -16.88 24.86 11.04
N ALA A 28 -15.75 25.18 11.69
CA ALA A 28 -14.71 24.20 11.99
C ALA A 28 -15.17 23.13 12.99
N GLY A 29 -15.99 23.49 13.98
CA GLY A 29 -16.57 22.55 14.95
C GLY A 29 -17.59 21.59 14.32
N ALA A 30 -18.51 22.13 13.50
CA ALA A 30 -19.50 21.33 12.77
C ALA A 30 -18.82 20.40 11.76
N LEU A 31 -17.83 20.88 11.02
CA LEU A 31 -17.04 20.04 10.09
C LEU A 31 -16.30 18.92 10.84
N ARG A 32 -15.66 19.23 11.98
CA ARG A 32 -14.98 18.20 12.78
C ARG A 32 -15.95 17.16 13.31
N LEU A 33 -17.11 17.57 13.79
CA LEU A 33 -18.15 16.65 14.27
C LEU A 33 -18.66 15.77 13.12
N PHE A 34 -18.93 16.37 11.95
CA PHE A 34 -19.33 15.63 10.75
C PHE A 34 -18.27 14.60 10.35
N LEU A 35 -16.99 15.00 10.26
CA LEU A 35 -15.89 14.09 9.94
C LEU A 35 -15.73 12.98 10.97
N LEU A 36 -15.95 13.27 12.26
CA LEU A 36 -15.91 12.27 13.33
C LEU A 36 -17.06 11.26 13.19
N VAL A 37 -18.27 11.72 12.92
CA VAL A 37 -19.43 10.83 12.70
C VAL A 37 -19.20 9.95 11.48
N VAL A 38 -18.73 10.51 10.37
CA VAL A 38 -18.39 9.74 9.16
C VAL A 38 -17.30 8.71 9.46
N ALA A 39 -16.26 9.08 10.20
CA ALA A 39 -15.19 8.16 10.59
C ALA A 39 -15.71 7.03 11.48
N LEU A 40 -16.58 7.32 12.47
CA LEU A 40 -17.19 6.30 13.31
C LEU A 40 -18.05 5.33 12.50
N ILE A 41 -18.89 5.84 11.59
CA ILE A 41 -19.72 5.01 10.70
C ILE A 41 -18.83 4.10 9.83
N TRP A 42 -17.71 4.63 9.32
CA TRP A 42 -16.74 3.85 8.55
C TRP A 42 -16.06 2.72 9.33
N LEU A 43 -15.89 2.89 10.64
CA LEU A 43 -15.28 1.87 11.51
C LEU A 43 -16.26 0.77 11.92
N VAL A 44 -17.57 1.00 11.82
CA VAL A 44 -18.61 0.03 12.20
C VAL A 44 -18.38 -1.36 11.57
N PRO A 45 -18.18 -1.54 10.26
CA PRO A 45 -17.97 -2.87 9.68
C PRO A 45 -16.69 -3.56 10.18
N THR A 46 -15.60 -2.82 10.33
CA THR A 46 -14.33 -3.36 10.84
C THR A 46 -14.44 -3.76 12.32
N PHE A 47 -15.11 -2.93 13.12
CA PHE A 47 -15.38 -3.23 14.53
C PHE A 47 -16.34 -4.41 14.67
N GLY A 48 -17.41 -4.47 13.86
CA GLY A 48 -18.33 -5.60 13.83
C GLY A 48 -17.63 -6.90 13.45
N LEU A 49 -16.72 -6.87 12.48
CA LEU A 49 -15.90 -8.03 12.10
C LEU A 49 -14.95 -8.47 13.22
N LEU A 50 -14.31 -7.52 13.94
CA LEU A 50 -13.49 -7.82 15.11
C LEU A 50 -14.30 -8.47 16.24
N VAL A 51 -15.50 -7.96 16.48
CA VAL A 51 -16.37 -8.53 17.51
C VAL A 51 -16.81 -9.93 17.08
N GLU A 52 -17.20 -10.10 15.83
CA GLU A 52 -17.63 -11.40 15.31
C GLU A 52 -16.50 -12.44 15.31
N SER A 53 -15.25 -12.03 15.05
CA SER A 53 -14.11 -12.94 15.12
C SER A 53 -13.84 -13.50 16.52
N LEU A 54 -14.33 -12.84 17.56
CA LEU A 54 -14.20 -13.23 18.96
C LEU A 54 -15.44 -13.91 19.54
N ARG A 55 -16.57 -13.92 18.83
CA ARG A 55 -17.83 -14.51 19.32
C ARG A 55 -17.91 -16.01 19.03
N ASP A 56 -18.71 -16.72 19.82
CA ASP A 56 -19.06 -18.11 19.53
C ASP A 56 -19.83 -18.18 18.18
N PRO A 57 -19.36 -18.97 17.21
CA PRO A 57 -20.00 -19.18 15.91
C PRO A 57 -21.48 -19.55 15.99
N ALA A 58 -21.90 -20.28 17.03
CA ALA A 58 -23.30 -20.67 17.24
C ALA A 58 -24.23 -19.46 17.49
N THR A 59 -23.67 -18.32 17.92
CA THR A 59 -24.44 -17.10 18.19
C THR A 59 -24.61 -16.20 16.96
N PHE A 60 -23.94 -16.52 15.85
CA PHE A 60 -24.01 -15.73 14.61
C PHE A 60 -25.44 -15.64 14.04
N THR A 61 -26.20 -16.74 14.13
CA THR A 61 -27.58 -16.81 13.59
C THR A 61 -28.64 -16.26 14.55
N THR A 62 -28.31 -16.09 15.83
CA THR A 62 -29.25 -15.67 16.88
C THR A 62 -29.11 -14.20 17.27
N GLY A 63 -28.06 -13.50 16.82
CA GLY A 63 -27.89 -12.08 17.07
C GLY A 63 -26.67 -11.45 16.41
N GLY A 64 -26.74 -10.14 16.17
CA GLY A 64 -25.65 -9.38 15.56
C GLY A 64 -24.52 -9.04 16.54
N TRP A 65 -23.38 -8.63 15.98
CA TRP A 65 -22.17 -8.25 16.70
C TRP A 65 -22.40 -7.20 17.79
N TRP A 66 -23.42 -6.34 17.65
CA TRP A 66 -23.78 -5.33 18.66
C TRP A 66 -24.22 -5.93 20.02
N GLN A 67 -24.49 -7.22 20.11
CA GLN A 67 -24.77 -7.89 21.39
C GLN A 67 -23.60 -7.79 22.38
N VAL A 68 -22.38 -7.51 21.92
CA VAL A 68 -21.21 -7.26 22.77
C VAL A 68 -21.45 -6.17 23.82
N PHE A 69 -22.28 -5.16 23.51
CA PHE A 69 -22.61 -4.08 24.46
C PHE A 69 -23.53 -4.53 25.60
N THR A 70 -24.23 -5.66 25.43
CA THR A 70 -25.17 -6.21 26.42
C THR A 70 -24.61 -7.44 27.12
N HIS A 71 -23.82 -8.26 26.42
CA HIS A 71 -23.28 -9.53 26.90
C HIS A 71 -21.78 -9.64 26.54
N PRO A 72 -20.89 -8.85 27.16
CA PRO A 72 -19.46 -8.83 26.79
C PRO A 72 -18.73 -10.15 27.13
N ALA A 73 -19.26 -10.95 28.06
CA ALA A 73 -18.68 -12.24 28.46
C ALA A 73 -18.69 -13.31 27.35
N GLN A 74 -19.35 -13.05 26.20
CA GLN A 74 -19.38 -13.95 25.05
C GLN A 74 -18.09 -13.92 24.20
N LEU A 75 -17.18 -12.97 24.47
CA LEU A 75 -15.94 -12.83 23.71
C LEU A 75 -14.90 -13.85 24.16
N THR A 76 -14.33 -14.56 23.21
CA THR A 76 -13.29 -15.58 23.41
C THR A 76 -12.23 -15.50 22.31
N PHE A 77 -11.04 -16.02 22.58
CA PHE A 77 -9.99 -16.17 21.55
C PHE A 77 -9.98 -17.57 20.93
N GLU A 78 -11.04 -18.35 21.14
CA GLU A 78 -11.08 -19.77 20.73
C GLU A 78 -11.02 -19.89 19.21
N ASN A 79 -11.75 -19.05 18.46
CA ASN A 79 -11.70 -19.05 17.00
C ASN A 79 -10.28 -18.77 16.48
N TYR A 80 -9.53 -17.86 17.12
CA TYR A 80 -8.12 -17.60 16.78
C TYR A 80 -7.22 -18.80 17.08
N SER A 81 -7.41 -19.45 18.24
CA SER A 81 -6.71 -20.69 18.60
C SER A 81 -6.97 -21.80 17.58
N GLN A 82 -8.20 -21.91 17.06
CA GLN A 82 -8.60 -22.89 16.07
C GLN A 82 -7.97 -22.63 14.70
N ILE A 83 -8.07 -21.42 14.16
CA ILE A 83 -7.48 -21.11 12.84
C ILE A 83 -5.95 -21.17 12.84
N LEU A 84 -5.29 -20.93 13.97
CA LEU A 84 -3.83 -21.09 14.11
C LEU A 84 -3.40 -22.56 14.19
N LYS A 85 -4.30 -23.46 14.55
CA LYS A 85 -4.08 -24.93 14.50
C LYS A 85 -4.51 -25.52 13.16
N ASP A 86 -5.35 -24.84 12.40
CA ASP A 86 -5.70 -25.22 11.04
C ASP A 86 -4.49 -25.06 10.12
N GLY A 87 -3.97 -26.19 9.65
CA GLY A 87 -2.83 -26.25 8.74
C GLY A 87 -3.07 -25.55 7.40
N ALA A 88 -4.31 -25.56 6.88
CA ALA A 88 -4.65 -24.89 5.63
C ALA A 88 -4.65 -23.36 5.79
N ILE A 89 -5.21 -22.84 6.90
CA ILE A 89 -5.17 -21.40 7.17
C ILE A 89 -3.74 -20.94 7.48
N THR A 90 -3.01 -21.68 8.31
CA THR A 90 -1.63 -21.31 8.68
C THR A 90 -0.70 -21.35 7.47
N SER A 91 -0.77 -22.39 6.63
CA SER A 91 0.03 -22.46 5.40
C SER A 91 -0.34 -21.36 4.40
N SER A 92 -1.63 -21.07 4.21
CA SER A 92 -2.06 -20.00 3.30
C SER A 92 -1.66 -18.60 3.78
N PHE A 93 -1.66 -18.36 5.10
CA PHE A 93 -1.09 -17.15 5.69
C PHE A 93 0.41 -17.03 5.37
N LEU A 94 1.18 -18.10 5.59
CA LEU A 94 2.61 -18.11 5.27
C LEU A 94 2.86 -17.92 3.77
N ASN A 95 2.08 -18.55 2.90
CA ASN A 95 2.14 -18.34 1.45
C ASN A 95 1.90 -16.87 1.09
N THR A 96 0.94 -16.21 1.74
CA THR A 96 0.67 -14.78 1.54
C THR A 96 1.89 -13.93 1.88
N VAL A 97 2.56 -14.23 2.99
CA VAL A 97 3.80 -13.55 3.41
C VAL A 97 4.94 -13.82 2.41
N TYR A 98 5.12 -15.08 2.02
CA TYR A 98 6.15 -15.51 1.06
C TYR A 98 5.94 -14.96 -0.35
N ILE A 99 4.70 -14.61 -0.71
CA ILE A 99 4.42 -13.92 -1.97
C ILE A 99 4.65 -12.41 -1.81
N THR A 100 4.04 -11.81 -0.79
CA THR A 100 3.95 -10.35 -0.64
C THR A 100 5.31 -9.72 -0.35
N VAL A 101 6.08 -10.27 0.59
CA VAL A 101 7.34 -9.66 1.03
C VAL A 101 8.38 -9.68 -0.08
N PRO A 102 8.69 -10.82 -0.74
CA PRO A 102 9.66 -10.83 -1.84
C PRO A 102 9.21 -10.01 -3.04
N ALA A 103 7.93 -10.07 -3.43
CA ALA A 103 7.44 -9.26 -4.55
C ALA A 103 7.59 -7.76 -4.29
N THR A 104 7.24 -7.32 -3.08
CA THR A 104 7.38 -5.91 -2.67
C THR A 104 8.85 -5.46 -2.67
N LEU A 105 9.73 -6.26 -2.06
CA LEU A 105 11.15 -5.96 -2.00
C LEU A 105 11.78 -5.90 -3.39
N LEU A 106 11.49 -6.87 -4.25
CA LEU A 106 12.02 -6.91 -5.61
C LEU A 106 11.56 -5.70 -6.43
N VAL A 107 10.28 -5.34 -6.37
CA VAL A 107 9.76 -4.15 -7.07
C VAL A 107 10.40 -2.87 -6.56
N VAL A 108 10.54 -2.72 -5.24
CA VAL A 108 11.17 -1.53 -4.65
C VAL A 108 12.66 -1.43 -5.03
N LEU A 109 13.41 -2.53 -4.92
CA LEU A 109 14.85 -2.54 -5.22
C LEU A 109 15.12 -2.29 -6.70
N ILE A 110 14.46 -3.05 -7.58
CA ILE A 110 14.66 -2.92 -9.03
C ILE A 110 14.07 -1.58 -9.52
N GLY A 111 12.87 -1.21 -9.04
CA GLY A 111 12.21 0.03 -9.42
C GLY A 111 12.97 1.27 -8.98
N SER A 112 13.61 1.27 -7.80
CA SER A 112 14.45 2.39 -7.36
C SER A 112 15.74 2.51 -8.17
N ALA A 113 16.42 1.41 -8.44
CA ALA A 113 17.61 1.41 -9.29
C ALA A 113 17.30 1.89 -10.72
N ALA A 114 16.22 1.36 -11.33
CA ALA A 114 15.81 1.76 -12.66
C ALA A 114 15.27 3.20 -12.70
N GLY A 115 14.48 3.61 -11.70
CA GLY A 115 14.01 5.00 -11.56
C GLY A 115 15.18 5.99 -11.47
N PHE A 116 16.23 5.64 -10.74
CA PHE A 116 17.46 6.44 -10.67
C PHE A 116 18.16 6.51 -12.04
N ALA A 117 18.34 5.36 -12.71
CA ALA A 117 18.96 5.32 -14.02
C ALA A 117 18.21 6.18 -15.05
N PHE A 118 16.88 6.11 -15.09
CA PHE A 118 16.06 6.94 -15.98
C PHE A 118 16.04 8.42 -15.62
N ALA A 119 16.29 8.79 -14.36
CA ALA A 119 16.30 10.18 -13.91
C ALA A 119 17.66 10.86 -14.12
N TRP A 120 18.77 10.15 -13.88
CA TRP A 120 20.09 10.78 -13.71
C TRP A 120 21.21 10.21 -14.56
N ILE A 121 21.06 9.01 -15.11
CA ILE A 121 22.06 8.40 -16.00
C ILE A 121 21.72 8.74 -17.44
N GLU A 122 22.73 9.11 -18.23
CA GLU A 122 22.60 9.34 -19.66
C GLU A 122 23.00 8.07 -20.41
N PHE A 123 22.08 7.52 -21.21
CA PHE A 123 22.34 6.36 -22.06
C PHE A 123 21.50 6.45 -23.34
N PRO A 124 21.96 5.86 -24.45
CA PRO A 124 21.28 5.99 -25.73
C PRO A 124 19.87 5.38 -25.68
N GLY A 125 18.87 6.14 -26.14
CA GLY A 125 17.47 5.71 -26.20
C GLY A 125 16.72 5.77 -24.87
N ARG A 126 17.29 6.37 -23.81
CA ARG A 126 16.67 6.50 -22.47
C ARG A 126 15.19 6.88 -22.51
N ASP A 127 14.86 7.93 -23.25
CA ASP A 127 13.49 8.45 -23.28
C ASP A 127 12.54 7.50 -24.02
N TRP A 128 13.02 6.80 -25.05
CA TRP A 128 12.24 5.77 -25.75
C TRP A 128 11.94 4.58 -24.84
N TYR A 129 12.95 4.05 -24.13
CA TYR A 129 12.73 2.98 -23.16
C TYR A 129 11.78 3.42 -22.03
N PHE A 130 11.87 4.68 -21.59
CA PHE A 130 10.94 5.20 -20.59
C PHE A 130 9.51 5.28 -21.13
N LEU A 131 9.31 5.69 -22.39
CA LEU A 131 7.98 5.65 -23.02
C LEU A 131 7.42 4.23 -23.11
N VAL A 132 8.27 3.22 -23.39
CA VAL A 132 7.85 1.81 -23.34
C VAL A 132 7.39 1.44 -21.93
N VAL A 133 8.14 1.80 -20.89
CA VAL A 133 7.74 1.59 -19.49
C VAL A 133 6.38 2.22 -19.19
N VAL A 134 6.14 3.45 -19.63
CA VAL A 134 4.85 4.13 -19.48
C VAL A 134 3.75 3.41 -20.26
N GLY A 135 4.02 2.94 -21.48
CA GLY A 135 3.08 2.18 -22.29
C GLY A 135 2.67 0.86 -21.63
N LEU A 136 3.57 0.20 -20.89
CA LEU A 136 3.25 -1.02 -20.14
C LEU A 136 2.21 -0.80 -19.02
N LEU A 137 2.08 0.42 -18.49
CA LEU A 137 1.04 0.75 -17.49
C LEU A 137 -0.38 0.65 -18.04
N VAL A 138 -0.55 0.79 -19.36
CA VAL A 138 -1.85 0.77 -20.02
C VAL A 138 -2.38 -0.65 -20.17
N ILE A 139 -1.51 -1.66 -20.09
CA ILE A 139 -1.87 -3.06 -20.32
C ILE A 139 -2.73 -3.57 -19.15
N PRO A 140 -4.00 -3.94 -19.39
CA PRO A 140 -4.82 -4.54 -18.35
C PRO A 140 -4.28 -5.91 -17.96
N ILE A 141 -4.16 -6.12 -16.65
CA ILE A 141 -3.62 -7.36 -16.07
C ILE A 141 -4.37 -8.61 -16.58
N GLN A 142 -5.69 -8.49 -16.82
CA GLN A 142 -6.56 -9.57 -17.27
C GLN A 142 -6.18 -10.11 -18.65
N ILE A 143 -5.73 -9.24 -19.57
CA ILE A 143 -5.37 -9.64 -20.93
C ILE A 143 -4.04 -10.44 -20.92
N ALA A 144 -3.16 -10.13 -19.98
CA ALA A 144 -1.87 -10.79 -19.86
C ALA A 144 -1.91 -12.15 -19.14
N LEU A 145 -3.01 -12.48 -18.44
CA LEU A 145 -3.11 -13.73 -17.68
C LEU A 145 -2.86 -14.96 -18.55
N ILE A 146 -3.58 -15.12 -19.67
CA ILE A 146 -3.48 -16.31 -20.52
C ILE A 146 -2.08 -16.46 -21.14
N PRO A 147 -1.49 -15.42 -21.77
CA PRO A 147 -0.12 -15.51 -22.27
C PRO A 147 0.91 -15.86 -21.20
N VAL A 148 0.80 -15.27 -20.01
CA VAL A 148 1.78 -15.51 -18.93
C VAL A 148 1.62 -16.90 -18.32
N VAL A 149 0.40 -17.43 -18.19
CA VAL A 149 0.18 -18.84 -17.80
C VAL A 149 0.84 -19.78 -18.80
N LYS A 150 0.68 -19.55 -20.11
CA LYS A 150 1.34 -20.35 -21.15
C LYS A 150 2.86 -20.28 -21.01
N LEU A 151 3.41 -19.08 -20.82
CA LEU A 151 4.84 -18.88 -20.61
C LEU A 151 5.35 -19.65 -19.37
N TYR A 152 4.66 -19.53 -18.24
CA TYR A 152 5.07 -20.21 -17.01
C TYR A 152 4.96 -21.73 -17.10
N SER A 153 4.03 -22.25 -17.90
CA SER A 153 3.92 -23.67 -18.18
C SER A 153 5.09 -24.18 -19.01
N ILE A 154 5.54 -23.40 -20.00
CA ILE A 154 6.76 -23.71 -20.78
C ILE A 154 8.00 -23.69 -19.87
N LEU A 155 8.07 -22.73 -18.95
CA LEU A 155 9.17 -22.60 -17.99
C LEU A 155 9.11 -23.62 -16.84
N GLY A 156 8.03 -24.39 -16.72
CA GLY A 156 7.85 -25.38 -15.65
C GLY A 156 7.63 -24.80 -14.25
N ILE A 157 7.25 -23.53 -14.14
CA ILE A 157 7.06 -22.83 -12.84
C ILE A 157 5.59 -22.59 -12.48
N SER A 158 4.65 -22.98 -13.35
CA SER A 158 3.21 -22.86 -13.10
C SER A 158 2.77 -23.51 -11.79
N GLY A 159 1.82 -22.90 -11.08
CA GLY A 159 1.29 -23.43 -9.82
C GLY A 159 2.17 -23.18 -8.60
N SER A 160 3.32 -22.52 -8.74
CA SER A 160 4.26 -22.26 -7.63
C SER A 160 4.10 -20.86 -7.03
N LEU A 161 4.58 -20.66 -5.80
CA LEU A 161 4.66 -19.31 -5.20
C LEU A 161 5.51 -18.36 -6.06
N VAL A 162 6.58 -18.88 -6.69
CA VAL A 162 7.47 -18.12 -7.58
C VAL A 162 6.70 -17.55 -8.76
N SER A 163 5.74 -18.29 -9.33
CA SER A 163 4.91 -17.78 -10.43
C SER A 163 4.11 -16.54 -10.01
N VAL A 164 3.52 -16.55 -8.82
CA VAL A 164 2.77 -15.42 -8.28
C VAL A 164 3.69 -14.24 -7.98
N ILE A 165 4.87 -14.48 -7.40
CA ILE A 165 5.88 -13.44 -7.12
C ILE A 165 6.33 -12.77 -8.41
N LEU A 166 6.76 -13.54 -9.40
CA LEU A 166 7.28 -13.00 -10.66
C LEU A 166 6.22 -12.21 -11.43
N PHE A 167 4.96 -12.65 -11.37
CA PHE A 167 3.86 -11.91 -11.98
C PHE A 167 3.70 -10.52 -11.35
N HIS A 168 3.63 -10.46 -10.01
CA HIS A 168 3.52 -9.18 -9.30
C HIS A 168 4.75 -8.29 -9.47
N VAL A 169 5.96 -8.87 -9.58
CA VAL A 169 7.16 -8.10 -9.87
C VAL A 169 7.08 -7.50 -11.26
N ALA A 170 6.79 -8.30 -12.29
CA ALA A 170 6.72 -7.82 -13.68
C ALA A 170 5.67 -6.70 -13.86
N PHE A 171 4.50 -6.82 -13.23
CA PHE A 171 3.43 -5.82 -13.33
C PHE A 171 3.61 -4.63 -12.37
N GLY A 172 4.31 -4.79 -11.26
CA GLY A 172 4.60 -3.70 -10.33
C GLY A 172 5.72 -2.77 -10.82
N LEU A 173 6.67 -3.30 -11.60
CA LEU A 173 7.86 -2.55 -12.04
C LEU A 173 7.54 -1.30 -12.89
N PRO A 174 6.63 -1.33 -13.87
CA PRO A 174 6.31 -0.13 -14.65
C PRO A 174 5.87 1.05 -13.78
N PHE A 175 5.01 0.79 -12.79
CA PHE A 175 4.52 1.81 -11.88
C PHE A 175 5.63 2.31 -10.95
N ALA A 176 6.41 1.38 -10.38
CA ALA A 176 7.55 1.71 -9.54
C ALA A 176 8.58 2.60 -10.25
N ILE A 177 8.96 2.25 -11.47
CA ILE A 177 9.92 2.99 -12.28
C ILE A 177 9.38 4.37 -12.63
N PHE A 178 8.13 4.45 -13.10
CA PHE A 178 7.49 5.72 -13.43
C PHE A 178 7.44 6.67 -12.23
N LEU A 179 6.93 6.17 -11.10
CA LEU A 179 6.77 6.97 -9.89
C LEU A 179 8.12 7.43 -9.34
N LEU A 180 9.09 6.52 -9.20
CA LEU A 180 10.39 6.85 -8.62
C LEU A 180 11.25 7.71 -9.54
N ARG A 181 11.20 7.51 -10.87
CA ARG A 181 11.86 8.43 -11.81
C ARG A 181 11.33 9.85 -11.64
N ASN A 182 10.00 10.03 -11.62
CA ASN A 182 9.41 11.36 -11.51
C ASN A 182 9.75 12.03 -10.18
N TYR A 183 9.86 11.26 -9.10
CA TYR A 183 10.30 11.79 -7.81
C TYR A 183 11.79 12.14 -7.82
N PHE A 184 12.66 11.23 -8.27
CA PHE A 184 14.11 11.44 -8.27
C PHE A 184 14.54 12.56 -9.22
N ALA A 185 13.83 12.78 -10.33
CA ALA A 185 14.07 13.91 -11.22
C ALA A 185 13.84 15.28 -10.54
N GLY A 186 13.11 15.30 -9.41
CA GLY A 186 12.90 16.50 -8.59
C GLY A 186 14.06 16.85 -7.66
N ILE A 187 15.07 15.98 -7.52
CA ILE A 187 16.27 16.26 -6.72
C ILE A 187 17.07 17.38 -7.40
N PRO A 188 17.57 18.40 -6.67
CA PRO A 188 18.31 19.53 -7.27
C PRO A 188 19.52 19.06 -8.09
N ARG A 189 19.67 19.59 -9.31
CA ARG A 189 20.78 19.25 -10.22
C ARG A 189 22.13 19.60 -9.61
N ASP A 190 22.24 20.76 -8.96
CA ASP A 190 23.47 21.25 -8.34
C ASP A 190 24.05 20.25 -7.33
N LEU A 191 23.20 19.52 -6.60
CA LEU A 191 23.62 18.48 -5.65
C LEU A 191 24.26 17.29 -6.38
N MET A 192 23.68 16.90 -7.51
CA MET A 192 24.15 15.77 -8.33
C MET A 192 25.44 16.14 -9.05
N GLU A 193 25.54 17.36 -9.57
CA GLU A 193 26.74 17.90 -10.21
C GLU A 193 27.89 18.04 -9.20
N ALA A 194 27.63 18.60 -8.01
CA ALA A 194 28.64 18.69 -6.95
C ALA A 194 29.19 17.32 -6.56
N ALA A 195 28.32 16.32 -6.37
CA ALA A 195 28.76 14.96 -6.05
C ALA A 195 29.63 14.33 -7.16
N ARG A 196 29.33 14.60 -8.44
CA ARG A 196 30.14 14.16 -9.58
C ARG A 196 31.47 14.90 -9.64
N MET A 197 31.50 16.20 -9.34
CA MET A 197 32.74 16.99 -9.22
C MET A 197 33.65 16.48 -8.08
N ASP A 198 33.06 15.99 -7.00
CA ASP A 198 33.76 15.31 -5.89
C ASP A 198 34.20 13.86 -6.24
N GLY A 199 34.00 13.41 -7.49
CA GLY A 199 34.41 12.09 -7.97
C GLY A 199 33.54 10.93 -7.45
N ALA A 200 32.33 11.19 -6.98
CA ALA A 200 31.42 10.12 -6.59
C ALA A 200 30.93 9.33 -7.82
N SER A 201 31.05 7.99 -7.77
CA SER A 201 30.47 7.12 -8.79
C SER A 201 28.94 7.13 -8.73
N GLU A 202 28.26 6.81 -9.84
CA GLU A 202 26.79 6.76 -9.90
C GLU A 202 26.18 5.84 -8.83
N GLY A 203 26.83 4.71 -8.53
CA GLY A 203 26.41 3.83 -7.42
C GLY A 203 26.53 4.52 -6.04
N ARG A 204 27.59 5.28 -5.80
CA ARG A 204 27.76 6.04 -4.55
C ARG A 204 26.70 7.14 -4.45
N ILE A 205 26.42 7.84 -5.54
CA ILE A 205 25.37 8.85 -5.63
C ILE A 205 24.00 8.21 -5.34
N PHE A 206 23.70 7.07 -5.95
CA PHE A 206 22.47 6.32 -5.70
C PHE A 206 22.29 5.97 -4.21
N PHE A 207 23.26 5.28 -3.61
CA PHE A 207 23.11 4.80 -2.23
C PHE A 207 23.23 5.89 -1.17
N ARG A 208 24.04 6.93 -1.37
CA ARG A 208 24.31 7.97 -0.35
C ARG A 208 23.49 9.24 -0.50
N ILE A 209 22.94 9.52 -1.68
CA ILE A 209 22.22 10.77 -1.95
C ILE A 209 20.77 10.45 -2.35
N VAL A 210 20.59 9.70 -3.43
CA VAL A 210 19.25 9.50 -4.01
C VAL A 210 18.37 8.63 -3.14
N LEU A 211 18.85 7.50 -2.61
CA LEU A 211 18.05 6.63 -1.73
C LEU A 211 17.59 7.34 -0.44
N PRO A 212 18.46 8.04 0.32
CA PRO A 212 18.01 8.76 1.52
C PRO A 212 17.00 9.87 1.23
N LEU A 213 17.23 10.69 0.20
CA LEU A 213 16.30 11.76 -0.21
C LEU A 213 15.00 11.19 -0.82
N GLY A 214 15.11 10.02 -1.44
CA GLY A 214 14.04 9.25 -2.05
C GLY A 214 13.19 8.44 -1.09
N LEU A 215 13.62 8.29 0.17
CA LEU A 215 13.00 7.39 1.14
C LEU A 215 11.48 7.61 1.32
N PRO A 216 10.94 8.85 1.35
CA PRO A 216 9.49 9.07 1.43
C PRO A 216 8.72 8.45 0.24
N ALA A 217 9.23 8.60 -0.98
CA ALA A 217 8.62 8.03 -2.17
C ALA A 217 8.78 6.51 -2.24
N ILE A 218 9.96 6.00 -1.86
CA ILE A 218 10.25 4.56 -1.80
C ILE A 218 9.36 3.87 -0.77
N ALA A 219 9.18 4.47 0.41
CA ALA A 219 8.28 3.95 1.43
C ALA A 219 6.82 3.95 0.96
N SER A 220 6.40 5.03 0.29
CA SER A 220 5.05 5.12 -0.30
C SER A 220 4.82 4.02 -1.35
N LEU A 221 5.78 3.82 -2.26
CA LEU A 221 5.75 2.73 -3.22
C LEU A 221 5.69 1.36 -2.52
N GLY A 222 6.50 1.16 -1.48
CA GLY A 222 6.51 -0.08 -0.71
C GLY A 222 5.16 -0.40 -0.08
N ILE A 223 4.49 0.61 0.50
CA ILE A 223 3.13 0.45 1.05
C ILE A 223 2.15 0.08 -0.07
N PHE A 224 2.12 0.83 -1.17
CA PHE A 224 1.18 0.55 -2.27
C PHE A 224 1.39 -0.83 -2.87
N GLN A 225 2.64 -1.21 -3.12
CA GLN A 225 2.99 -2.52 -3.64
C GLN A 225 2.62 -3.63 -2.65
N PHE A 226 2.94 -3.47 -1.37
CA PHE A 226 2.56 -4.44 -0.34
C PHE A 226 1.05 -4.63 -0.29
N LEU A 227 0.28 -3.54 -0.24
CA LEU A 227 -1.18 -3.59 -0.20
C LEU A 227 -1.75 -4.24 -1.46
N TRP A 228 -1.19 -3.95 -2.63
CA TRP A 228 -1.65 -4.53 -3.88
C TRP A 228 -1.43 -6.05 -3.90
N VAL A 229 -0.23 -6.53 -3.56
CA VAL A 229 0.06 -7.97 -3.56
C VAL A 229 -0.66 -8.72 -2.43
N TRP A 230 -0.72 -8.13 -1.23
CA TRP A 230 -1.37 -8.77 -0.06
C TRP A 230 -2.86 -9.01 -0.27
N ASN A 231 -3.53 -8.08 -0.95
CA ASN A 231 -4.98 -8.15 -1.20
C ASN A 231 -5.33 -8.84 -2.53
N ASP A 232 -4.34 -9.27 -3.33
CA ASP A 232 -4.64 -9.88 -4.62
C ASP A 232 -5.35 -11.23 -4.45
N LEU A 233 -6.44 -11.37 -5.19
CA LEU A 233 -7.20 -12.61 -5.33
C LEU A 233 -7.08 -13.17 -6.75
N LEU A 234 -7.05 -12.31 -7.77
CA LEU A 234 -7.20 -12.71 -9.16
C LEU A 234 -5.97 -13.45 -9.68
N VAL A 235 -4.77 -12.90 -9.45
CA VAL A 235 -3.51 -13.51 -9.88
C VAL A 235 -3.31 -14.81 -9.11
N ALA A 236 -3.57 -14.79 -7.81
CA ALA A 236 -3.49 -15.99 -6.98
C ALA A 236 -4.41 -17.13 -7.46
N LEU A 237 -5.66 -16.84 -7.84
CA LEU A 237 -6.59 -17.85 -8.39
C LEU A 237 -6.10 -18.48 -9.70
N VAL A 238 -5.34 -17.74 -10.50
CA VAL A 238 -4.89 -18.17 -11.82
C VAL A 238 -3.55 -18.91 -11.76
N PHE A 239 -2.64 -18.46 -10.91
CA PHE A 239 -1.24 -18.91 -10.91
C PHE A 239 -0.87 -19.83 -9.75
N ALA A 240 -1.58 -19.80 -8.62
CA ALA A 240 -1.29 -20.68 -7.49
C ALA A 240 -1.98 -22.05 -7.64
N SER A 241 -1.27 -23.12 -7.26
CA SER A 241 -1.88 -24.45 -7.09
C SER A 241 -2.68 -24.51 -5.77
N PRO A 242 -3.54 -25.53 -5.58
CA PRO A 242 -4.26 -25.73 -4.31
C PRO A 242 -3.36 -25.79 -3.07
N SER A 243 -2.12 -26.29 -3.18
CA SER A 243 -1.16 -26.35 -2.07
C SER A 243 -0.45 -25.03 -1.80
N ASN A 244 -0.51 -24.07 -2.72
CA ASN A 244 0.22 -22.79 -2.68
C ASN A 244 -0.72 -21.58 -2.60
N GLN A 245 -1.99 -21.78 -2.23
CA GLN A 245 -2.97 -20.70 -2.17
C GLN A 245 -2.60 -19.70 -1.07
N PRO A 246 -2.67 -18.39 -1.34
CA PRO A 246 -2.61 -17.37 -0.30
C PRO A 246 -3.95 -17.29 0.45
N LEU A 247 -3.91 -16.62 1.60
CA LEU A 247 -5.02 -16.48 2.53
C LEU A 247 -6.25 -15.87 1.86
N THR A 248 -6.09 -14.91 0.94
CA THR A 248 -7.18 -14.30 0.20
C THR A 248 -8.01 -15.33 -0.57
N VAL A 249 -7.34 -16.28 -1.26
CA VAL A 249 -8.00 -17.37 -1.99
C VAL A 249 -8.65 -18.36 -1.02
N THR A 250 -7.95 -18.74 0.04
CA THR A 250 -8.46 -19.69 1.03
C THR A 250 -9.74 -19.16 1.71
N LEU A 251 -9.77 -17.89 2.12
CA LEU A 251 -10.96 -17.26 2.69
C LEU A 251 -12.09 -17.07 1.67
N ALA A 252 -11.76 -16.75 0.41
CA ALA A 252 -12.76 -16.67 -0.66
C ALA A 252 -13.44 -18.02 -0.92
N ASN A 253 -12.73 -19.15 -0.72
CA ASN A 253 -13.32 -20.48 -0.82
C ASN A 253 -14.24 -20.80 0.36
N GLN A 254 -13.90 -20.37 1.58
CA GLN A 254 -14.75 -20.51 2.78
C GLN A 254 -16.08 -19.74 2.65
N THR A 255 -16.04 -18.62 1.93
CA THR A 255 -17.21 -17.79 1.65
C THR A 255 -18.29 -18.57 0.88
N ARG A 256 -17.95 -19.61 0.11
CA ARG A 256 -18.95 -20.41 -0.64
C ARG A 256 -19.79 -21.34 0.25
N GLN A 257 -19.42 -21.51 1.53
CA GLN A 257 -20.10 -22.38 2.50
C GLN A 257 -20.86 -21.56 3.57
N PHE A 258 -21.37 -20.38 3.22
CA PHE A 258 -21.97 -19.42 4.17
C PHE A 258 -22.91 -20.06 5.21
N GLY A 259 -22.62 -19.80 6.48
CA GLY A 259 -23.39 -20.27 7.64
C GLY A 259 -22.66 -21.35 8.46
N SER A 260 -21.81 -22.18 7.85
CA SER A 260 -21.06 -23.23 8.57
C SER A 260 -19.62 -22.84 8.94
N SER A 261 -19.03 -21.83 8.28
CA SER A 261 -17.59 -21.52 8.38
C SER A 261 -17.29 -20.14 8.99
N ILE A 262 -18.21 -19.56 9.76
CA ILE A 262 -18.03 -18.21 10.35
C ILE A 262 -16.88 -18.18 11.37
N ASP A 263 -16.67 -19.30 12.05
CA ASP A 263 -15.54 -19.63 12.93
C ASP A 263 -14.18 -19.47 12.25
N ILE A 264 -14.11 -19.66 10.93
CA ILE A 264 -12.90 -19.46 10.13
C ILE A 264 -12.91 -18.09 9.46
N LEU A 265 -14.04 -17.72 8.86
CA LEU A 265 -14.17 -16.52 8.04
C LEU A 265 -13.96 -15.22 8.83
N ALA A 266 -14.61 -15.06 9.98
CA ALA A 266 -14.51 -13.84 10.76
C ALA A 266 -13.08 -13.60 11.29
N PRO A 267 -12.44 -14.53 12.02
CA PRO A 267 -11.07 -14.33 12.49
C PRO A 267 -10.04 -14.34 11.36
N GLY A 268 -10.24 -15.15 10.31
CA GLY A 268 -9.36 -15.18 9.15
C GLY A 268 -9.38 -13.87 8.35
N ALA A 269 -10.56 -13.31 8.11
CA ALA A 269 -10.70 -12.00 7.45
C ALA A 269 -10.13 -10.87 8.30
N PHE A 270 -10.35 -10.90 9.62
CA PHE A 270 -9.73 -9.92 10.51
C PHE A 270 -8.20 -10.03 10.55
N LEU A 271 -7.66 -11.25 10.55
CA LEU A 271 -6.21 -11.50 10.45
C LEU A 271 -5.65 -11.00 9.11
N SER A 272 -6.38 -11.20 8.01
CA SER A 272 -6.01 -10.68 6.70
C SER A 272 -5.99 -9.14 6.68
N LEU A 273 -6.92 -8.49 7.40
CA LEU A 273 -7.04 -7.03 7.47
C LEU A 273 -5.98 -6.38 8.38
N ILE A 274 -5.67 -6.98 9.53
CA ILE A 274 -4.81 -6.34 10.53
C ILE A 274 -3.36 -6.19 10.07
N VAL A 275 -2.86 -7.10 9.23
CA VAL A 275 -1.47 -7.07 8.75
C VAL A 275 -1.19 -5.83 7.86
N PRO A 276 -1.98 -5.55 6.80
CA PRO A 276 -1.94 -4.29 6.06
C PRO A 276 -2.00 -3.06 6.96
N LEU A 277 -2.87 -3.06 7.96
CA LEU A 277 -3.02 -1.94 8.88
C LEU A 277 -1.74 -1.71 9.70
N ILE A 278 -1.13 -2.76 10.24
CA ILE A 278 0.14 -2.68 10.98
C ILE A 278 1.25 -2.14 10.07
N VAL A 279 1.36 -2.66 8.85
CA VAL A 279 2.36 -2.18 7.88
C VAL A 279 2.12 -0.71 7.55
N PHE A 280 0.89 -0.31 7.24
CA PHE A 280 0.56 1.09 6.99
C PHE A 280 0.94 1.98 8.17
N LEU A 281 0.54 1.62 9.41
CA LEU A 281 0.83 2.42 10.61
C LEU A 281 2.34 2.50 10.91
N ALA A 282 3.10 1.44 10.61
CA ALA A 282 4.55 1.43 10.77
C ALA A 282 5.26 2.38 9.77
N PHE A 283 4.73 2.51 8.55
CA PHE A 283 5.35 3.31 7.49
C PHE A 283 4.67 4.67 7.20
N GLN A 284 3.51 4.97 7.81
CA GLN A 284 2.70 6.18 7.54
C GLN A 284 3.47 7.49 7.70
N ARG A 285 4.46 7.55 8.60
CA ARG A 285 5.28 8.75 8.83
C ARG A 285 6.04 9.19 7.57
N PHE A 286 6.48 8.23 6.76
CA PHE A 286 7.20 8.49 5.51
C PHE A 286 6.24 8.93 4.41
N PHE A 287 5.03 8.37 4.39
CA PHE A 287 3.98 8.77 3.44
C PHE A 287 3.56 10.24 3.65
N VAL A 288 3.32 10.66 4.90
CA VAL A 288 2.94 12.04 5.22
C VAL A 288 4.05 13.03 4.82
N GLN A 289 5.31 12.70 5.06
CA GLN A 289 6.45 13.53 4.65
C GLN A 289 6.54 13.69 3.13
N GLY A 290 6.25 12.63 2.36
CA GLY A 290 6.26 12.66 0.89
C GLY A 290 5.19 13.59 0.30
N VAL A 291 3.98 13.59 0.87
CA VAL A 291 2.87 14.47 0.42
C VAL A 291 3.12 15.94 0.82
N MET A 292 3.73 16.18 1.98
CA MET A 292 4.02 17.54 2.47
C MET A 292 5.21 18.19 1.77
N ALA A 293 6.20 17.41 1.31
CA ALA A 293 7.34 17.95 0.56
C ALA A 293 6.94 18.50 -0.82
N GLY A 294 5.86 18.00 -1.42
CA GLY A 294 5.34 18.48 -2.70
C GLY A 294 4.46 19.74 -2.61
N SER A 295 4.04 20.15 -1.42
CA SER A 295 3.13 21.30 -1.18
C SER A 295 3.85 22.58 -0.75
N VAL A 296 5.18 22.53 -0.61
CA VAL A 296 6.04 23.72 -0.44
C VAL A 296 6.73 24.01 -1.78
N LYS A 297 5.95 24.45 -2.76
CA LYS A 297 6.42 25.13 -3.97
C LYS A 297 5.46 26.27 -4.30
#